data_AF-A0AAV8GBS0-F1
#
_entry.id   AF-A0AAV8GBS0-F1
#
_cell.length_a   1.000
_cell.length_b   1.000
_cell.length_c   1.000
_cell.angle_alpha   90.00
_cell.angle_beta   90.00
_cell.angle_gamma   90.00
#
_symmetry.space_group_name_H-M   'P 1'
#
loop_
_entity.id
_entity.type
_entity.pdbx_description
1 polymer ?
#
loop_
_entity_poly.entity_id
_entity_poly.type
_entity_poly.pdbx_seq_one_letter_code
_entity_poly.pdbx_strand_id
1 'polypeptide(L)'
;MMKHQKKSSYVAPRPLHVLFALIVFVSLLILASCSYRLTSSKAWVRGFKVAFGGGSTEGTAKTTVPNDGLLGGLLSPDFNEQSCLSRYQSMLHRKASPYNSYGYMVAHNLINADHDSPPSALPPFMYLHIKYNYREQDLHTRFFCADDQEMINKINWILLKSDNYIVPGLFMVPKFEKELEWMFPLKETVFHHLGRYLLHPSNSVWGMVMRYYKSYLAKAKEKIGIQARIFFWAPISIDELYKQIVACTEIKSILPQLNHAHSENSSLAIDEANPRAVLVTSLYGELYDRIRDMYYMHSTTTGEIISVYQPSHDENQQFDQLVHNQKALAEIWLLSFSDVLITTSGSTFGYVSYSLASVKPFFLLSSKDQKVPHPPQSYYT
;
A
#
# COMPACT_ATOMS: atom_id res chain seq x y z
N MET A 1 51.25 -32.40 63.48
CA MET A 1 50.31 -32.49 62.34
C MET A 1 49.07 -31.65 62.61
N MET A 2 48.98 -30.44 62.07
CA MET A 2 47.70 -29.70 61.96
C MET A 2 47.72 -28.93 60.64
N LYS A 3 46.81 -29.29 59.75
CA LYS A 3 46.68 -28.78 58.37
C LYS A 3 46.06 -27.38 58.40
N HIS A 4 46.69 -26.43 57.73
CA HIS A 4 46.07 -25.14 57.37
C HIS A 4 44.91 -25.35 56.38
N GLN A 5 43.69 -25.04 56.80
CA GLN A 5 42.54 -24.91 55.91
C GLN A 5 42.49 -23.49 55.32
N LYS A 6 42.65 -23.40 53.99
CA LYS A 6 42.49 -22.16 53.21
C LYS A 6 40.99 -21.91 53.00
N LYS A 7 40.42 -20.87 53.62
CA LYS A 7 39.05 -20.42 53.33
C LYS A 7 39.02 -19.78 51.94
N SER A 8 38.29 -20.38 51.01
CA SER A 8 38.01 -19.81 49.68
C SER A 8 36.91 -18.76 49.81
N SER A 9 37.24 -17.51 49.49
CA SER A 9 36.28 -16.39 49.52
C SER A 9 35.44 -16.43 48.25
N TYR A 10 34.12 -16.61 48.40
CA TYR A 10 33.17 -16.59 47.29
C TYR A 10 32.99 -15.12 46.84
N VAL A 11 33.44 -14.78 45.63
CA VAL A 11 33.28 -13.45 45.04
C VAL A 11 32.00 -13.47 44.20
N ALA A 12 31.01 -12.66 44.59
CA ALA A 12 29.76 -12.54 43.84
C ALA A 12 30.03 -12.02 42.41
N PRO A 13 29.45 -12.64 41.37
CA PRO A 13 29.68 -12.21 39.99
C PRO A 13 29.08 -10.81 39.77
N ARG A 14 29.85 -9.95 39.10
CA ARG A 14 29.38 -8.60 38.72
C ARG A 14 28.12 -8.70 37.85
N PRO A 15 27.14 -7.80 38.01
CA PRO A 15 25.83 -7.88 37.33
C PRO A 15 25.94 -7.97 35.80
N LEU A 16 27.01 -7.42 35.21
CA LEU A 16 27.28 -7.49 33.77
C LEU A 16 27.59 -8.91 33.27
N HIS A 17 28.24 -9.75 34.09
CA HIS A 17 28.53 -11.15 33.74
C HIS A 17 27.29 -12.02 33.82
N VAL A 18 26.37 -11.71 34.75
CA VAL A 18 25.07 -12.39 34.85
C VAL A 18 24.19 -12.06 33.64
N LEU A 19 24.19 -10.80 33.21
CA LEU A 19 23.45 -10.36 32.02
C LEU A 19 23.98 -11.04 30.74
N PHE A 20 25.31 -11.10 30.57
CA PHE A 20 25.92 -11.76 29.41
C PHE A 20 25.62 -13.27 29.38
N ALA A 21 25.70 -13.95 30.53
CA ALA A 21 25.33 -15.36 30.64
C ALA A 21 23.85 -15.61 30.30
N LEU A 22 22.95 -14.72 30.71
CA LEU A 22 21.53 -14.77 30.36
C LEU A 22 21.29 -14.61 28.85
N ILE A 23 21.97 -13.66 28.19
CA ILE A 23 21.82 -13.43 26.74
C ILE A 23 22.30 -14.65 25.94
N VAL A 24 23.43 -15.25 26.34
CA VAL A 24 23.97 -16.46 25.70
C VAL A 24 23.02 -17.64 25.92
N PHE A 25 22.48 -17.80 27.13
CA PHE A 25 21.53 -18.88 27.44
C PHE A 25 20.22 -18.76 26.66
N VAL A 26 19.67 -17.54 26.55
CA VAL A 26 18.44 -17.27 25.76
C VAL A 26 18.70 -17.51 24.27
N SER A 27 19.86 -17.09 23.75
CA SER A 27 20.24 -17.35 22.35
C SER A 27 20.37 -18.85 22.05
N LEU A 28 20.94 -19.62 22.98
CA LEU A 28 21.05 -21.08 22.86
C LEU A 28 19.68 -21.78 22.95
N LEU A 29 18.75 -21.29 23.78
CA LEU A 29 17.39 -21.80 23.82
C LEU A 29 16.63 -21.54 22.53
N ILE A 30 16.80 -20.36 21.93
CA ILE A 30 16.19 -20.03 20.63
C ILE A 30 16.73 -20.96 19.54
N LEU A 31 18.05 -21.14 19.48
CA LEU A 31 18.67 -22.07 18.52
C LEU A 31 18.22 -23.51 18.73
N ALA A 32 18.16 -24.00 19.98
CA ALA A 32 17.66 -25.34 20.28
C ALA A 32 16.18 -25.51 19.90
N SER A 33 15.36 -24.47 20.06
CA SER A 33 13.95 -24.49 19.65
C SER A 33 13.75 -24.45 18.12
N CYS A 34 14.66 -23.80 17.39
CA CYS A 34 14.69 -23.82 15.92
C CYS A 34 15.20 -25.17 15.37
N SER A 35 16.13 -25.84 16.06
CA SER A 35 16.63 -27.16 15.66
C SER A 35 15.66 -28.31 15.98
N TYR A 36 14.80 -28.16 17.00
CA TYR A 36 13.80 -29.18 17.36
C TYR A 36 12.60 -29.28 16.42
N ARG A 37 12.43 -28.36 15.45
CA ARG A 37 11.32 -28.40 14.48
C ARG A 37 11.65 -29.12 13.16
N LEU A 38 12.80 -29.79 13.07
CA LEU A 38 13.13 -30.59 11.89
C LEU A 38 13.50 -32.04 12.19
N THR A 39 12.87 -32.69 13.17
CA THR A 39 12.73 -34.16 13.18
C THR A 39 11.66 -34.62 14.15
N SER A 40 10.89 -35.61 13.69
CA SER A 40 10.07 -36.56 14.47
C SER A 40 8.56 -36.35 14.45
N SER A 41 7.97 -37.18 13.59
CA SER A 41 6.57 -37.54 13.49
C SER A 41 6.11 -38.41 14.67
N LYS A 42 4.82 -38.27 15.04
CA LYS A 42 3.95 -39.27 15.69
C LYS A 42 4.37 -39.80 17.07
N ALA A 43 3.64 -39.37 18.10
CA ALA A 43 2.71 -40.20 18.89
C ALA A 43 2.54 -39.70 20.34
N TRP A 44 1.31 -39.85 20.84
CA TRP A 44 0.91 -40.01 22.25
C TRP A 44 0.83 -38.78 23.17
N VAL A 45 -0.41 -38.38 23.50
CA VAL A 45 -0.84 -38.16 24.89
C VAL A 45 -2.31 -38.57 25.03
N ARG A 46 -2.55 -39.65 25.79
CA ARG A 46 -3.84 -39.95 26.43
C ARG A 46 -3.87 -39.30 27.80
N GLY A 47 -5.02 -38.70 28.14
CA GLY A 47 -5.58 -38.71 29.50
C GLY A 47 -5.15 -37.62 30.47
N PHE A 48 -6.01 -36.63 30.67
CA PHE A 48 -6.25 -36.05 32.01
C PHE A 48 -7.71 -35.59 32.10
N LYS A 49 -8.50 -36.25 32.96
CA LYS A 49 -9.82 -35.80 33.40
C LYS A 49 -9.62 -35.13 34.76
N VAL A 50 -10.01 -33.87 34.89
CA VAL A 50 -10.18 -33.23 36.20
C VAL A 50 -11.60 -32.70 36.27
N ALA A 51 -12.36 -33.23 37.23
CA ALA A 51 -13.66 -32.72 37.63
C ALA A 51 -13.45 -31.59 38.64
N PHE A 52 -14.21 -30.51 38.52
CA PHE A 52 -14.47 -29.59 39.62
C PHE A 52 -15.97 -29.25 39.67
N GLY A 53 -16.49 -29.35 40.90
CA GLY A 53 -17.90 -29.29 41.23
C GLY A 53 -18.48 -27.88 41.18
N GLY A 54 -19.81 -27.85 41.22
CA GLY A 54 -20.60 -26.64 41.15
C GLY A 54 -20.50 -25.77 42.40
N GLY A 55 -20.70 -24.48 42.16
CA GLY A 55 -20.93 -23.44 43.17
C GLY A 55 -21.35 -22.16 42.45
N SER A 56 -22.63 -21.82 42.57
CA SER A 56 -23.29 -20.62 42.04
C SER A 56 -23.00 -19.38 42.90
N THR A 57 -22.84 -18.20 42.30
CA THR A 57 -23.44 -16.91 42.74
C THR A 57 -23.20 -15.79 41.70
N GLU A 58 -24.32 -15.26 41.20
CA GLU A 58 -24.66 -13.86 40.85
C GLU A 58 -23.79 -13.00 39.89
N GLY A 59 -24.34 -12.79 38.69
CA GLY A 59 -24.93 -11.48 38.35
C GLY A 59 -24.03 -10.34 37.86
N THR A 60 -23.26 -10.53 36.79
CA THR A 60 -22.82 -9.41 35.94
C THR A 60 -23.16 -9.77 34.49
N ALA A 61 -23.91 -8.91 33.81
CA ALA A 61 -24.32 -9.12 32.42
C ALA A 61 -23.07 -9.35 31.55
N LYS A 62 -22.80 -10.61 31.22
CA LYS A 62 -21.77 -11.01 30.27
C LYS A 62 -22.33 -10.73 28.88
N THR A 63 -21.98 -9.59 28.30
CA THR A 63 -22.12 -9.36 26.87
C THR A 63 -21.24 -10.41 26.18
N THR A 64 -21.86 -11.48 25.68
CA THR A 64 -21.18 -12.55 24.96
C THR A 64 -20.70 -12.02 23.62
N VAL A 65 -19.39 -11.77 23.53
CA VAL A 65 -18.68 -11.40 22.31
C VAL A 65 -18.93 -12.47 21.22
N PRO A 66 -19.42 -12.10 20.03
CA PRO A 66 -19.45 -12.99 18.87
C PRO A 66 -18.07 -13.64 18.63
N ASN A 67 -18.06 -14.97 18.58
CA ASN A 67 -16.88 -15.80 18.52
C ASN A 67 -16.39 -15.96 17.06
N ASP A 68 -16.03 -14.84 16.42
CA ASP A 68 -15.72 -14.80 14.98
C ASP A 68 -14.24 -15.08 14.65
N GLY A 69 -13.35 -15.21 15.63
CA GLY A 69 -11.92 -15.33 15.38
C GLY A 69 -11.22 -14.00 15.08
N LEU A 70 -11.96 -12.92 14.86
CA LEU A 70 -11.45 -11.68 14.25
C LEU A 70 -11.22 -10.55 15.27
N LEU A 71 -11.51 -10.80 16.54
CA LEU A 71 -11.35 -9.83 17.64
C LEU A 71 -12.09 -8.51 17.33
N GLY A 72 -13.33 -8.64 16.85
CA GLY A 72 -14.15 -7.50 16.43
C GLY A 72 -13.60 -6.79 15.19
N GLY A 73 -12.88 -7.47 14.29
CA GLY A 73 -12.30 -6.86 13.08
C GLY A 73 -10.86 -6.35 13.22
N LEU A 74 -10.22 -6.54 14.40
CA LEU A 74 -8.78 -6.29 14.56
C LEU A 74 -7.94 -7.21 13.66
N LEU A 75 -8.35 -8.45 13.50
CA LEU A 75 -7.72 -9.40 12.59
C LEU A 75 -8.45 -9.37 11.24
N SER A 76 -7.70 -9.36 10.14
CA SER A 76 -8.29 -9.52 8.80
C SER A 76 -8.54 -11.01 8.54
N PRO A 77 -9.65 -11.35 7.84
CA PRO A 77 -9.99 -12.74 7.50
C PRO A 77 -9.12 -13.32 6.36
N ASP A 78 -8.28 -12.50 5.71
CA ASP A 78 -7.58 -12.87 4.48
C ASP A 78 -6.35 -13.76 4.74
N PHE A 79 -5.97 -14.00 5.99
CA PHE A 79 -4.86 -14.89 6.35
C PHE A 79 -5.29 -16.35 6.28
N ASN A 80 -4.49 -17.19 5.62
CA ASN A 80 -4.67 -18.64 5.64
C ASN A 80 -4.55 -19.18 7.07
N GLU A 81 -5.64 -19.73 7.60
CA GLU A 81 -5.71 -20.26 8.96
C GLU A 81 -4.72 -21.40 9.22
N GLN A 82 -4.56 -22.33 8.26
CA GLN A 82 -3.66 -23.49 8.43
C GLN A 82 -2.19 -23.07 8.54
N SER A 83 -1.82 -21.94 7.94
CA SER A 83 -0.45 -21.40 8.02
C SER A 83 -0.10 -20.86 9.41
N CYS A 84 -1.10 -20.40 10.19
CA CYS A 84 -0.89 -19.81 11.51
C CYS A 84 -2.16 -19.93 12.38
N LEU A 85 -2.40 -21.14 12.91
CA LEU A 85 -3.59 -21.45 13.72
C LEU A 85 -3.76 -20.51 14.92
N SER A 86 -2.67 -20.09 15.55
CA SER A 86 -2.70 -19.21 16.71
C SER A 86 -3.33 -17.85 16.42
N ARG A 87 -3.35 -17.39 15.16
CA ARG A 87 -3.96 -16.11 14.77
C ARG A 87 -5.43 -16.05 15.16
N TYR A 88 -6.22 -17.06 14.79
CA TYR A 88 -7.66 -17.09 15.05
C TYR A 88 -8.01 -17.90 16.31
N GLN A 89 -7.24 -18.97 16.60
CA GLN A 89 -7.56 -19.85 17.74
C GLN A 89 -7.10 -19.31 19.08
N SER A 90 -6.17 -18.34 19.13
CA SER A 90 -5.70 -17.80 20.42
C SER A 90 -6.80 -17.17 21.26
N MET A 91 -7.89 -16.70 20.65
CA MET A 91 -9.04 -16.17 21.40
C MET A 91 -9.72 -17.22 22.27
N LEU A 92 -9.72 -18.50 21.87
CA LEU A 92 -10.31 -19.60 22.63
C LEU A 92 -9.60 -19.82 23.98
N HIS A 93 -8.34 -19.37 24.08
CA HIS A 93 -7.50 -19.53 25.26
C HIS A 93 -7.31 -18.23 26.04
N ARG A 94 -7.81 -17.09 25.54
CA ARG A 94 -7.67 -15.77 26.17
C ARG A 94 -9.01 -15.34 26.76
N LYS A 95 -8.95 -14.56 27.84
CA LYS A 95 -10.13 -13.85 28.34
C LYS A 95 -10.56 -12.82 27.29
N ALA A 96 -11.87 -12.60 27.16
CA ALA A 96 -12.40 -11.54 26.30
C ALA A 96 -11.76 -10.20 26.67
N SER A 97 -11.27 -9.48 25.66
CA SER A 97 -10.72 -8.14 25.85
C SER A 97 -11.86 -7.17 26.17
N PRO A 98 -11.72 -6.28 27.16
CA PRO A 98 -12.66 -5.18 27.34
C PRO A 98 -12.49 -4.08 26.26
N TYR A 99 -11.41 -4.13 25.48
CA TYR A 99 -11.10 -3.18 24.42
C TYR A 99 -11.49 -3.76 23.06
N ASN A 100 -12.41 -3.08 22.37
CA ASN A 100 -13.04 -3.54 21.14
C ASN A 100 -12.77 -2.58 19.96
N SER A 101 -12.92 -3.06 18.72
CA SER A 101 -12.86 -2.18 17.55
C SER A 101 -14.04 -1.22 17.50
N TYR A 102 -13.93 -0.16 16.69
CA TYR A 102 -15.02 0.77 16.47
C TYR A 102 -16.29 0.10 15.95
N GLY A 103 -16.21 -0.66 14.86
CA GLY A 103 -17.37 -1.34 14.27
C GLY A 103 -18.05 -2.29 15.26
N TYR A 104 -17.25 -2.97 16.10
CA TYR A 104 -17.78 -3.80 17.18
C TYR A 104 -18.52 -2.99 18.24
N MET A 105 -17.92 -1.87 18.68
CA MET A 105 -18.52 -1.01 19.71
C MET A 105 -19.84 -0.42 19.25
N VAL A 106 -19.94 0.00 17.98
CA VAL A 106 -21.22 0.45 17.41
C VAL A 106 -22.22 -0.71 17.32
N ALA A 107 -21.82 -1.88 16.81
CA ALA A 107 -22.72 -3.03 16.62
C ALA A 107 -23.40 -3.50 17.92
N HIS A 108 -22.73 -3.31 19.06
CA HIS A 108 -23.19 -3.78 20.37
C HIS A 108 -23.69 -2.63 21.25
N ASN A 109 -23.90 -1.43 20.70
CA ASN A 109 -24.34 -0.24 21.44
C ASN A 109 -23.44 0.07 22.67
N LEU A 110 -22.15 -0.29 22.60
CA LEU A 110 -21.18 0.01 23.65
C LEU A 110 -20.75 1.48 23.62
N ILE A 111 -20.91 2.09 22.45
CA ILE A 111 -20.79 3.52 22.22
C ILE A 111 -22.10 3.98 21.58
N ASN A 112 -22.77 4.93 22.23
CA ASN A 112 -23.88 5.65 21.63
C ASN A 112 -23.38 7.05 21.27
N ALA A 113 -23.42 7.38 19.98
CA ALA A 113 -23.06 8.70 19.45
C ALA A 113 -23.97 9.82 19.98
N ASP A 114 -25.13 9.46 20.54
CA ASP A 114 -26.21 10.37 20.95
C ASP A 114 -26.13 10.83 22.42
N HIS A 115 -25.07 10.46 23.15
CA HIS A 115 -24.96 10.75 24.59
C HIS A 115 -23.67 11.47 24.97
N ASP A 116 -23.80 12.41 25.91
CA ASP A 116 -22.75 13.02 26.75
C ASP A 116 -22.05 11.98 27.66
N SER A 117 -21.61 10.87 27.07
CA SER A 117 -20.78 9.90 27.75
C SER A 117 -19.52 10.63 28.20
N PRO A 118 -19.22 10.67 29.52
CA PRO A 118 -18.03 11.34 30.01
C PRO A 118 -16.80 10.65 29.42
N PRO A 119 -15.70 11.38 29.17
CA PRO A 119 -14.48 10.80 28.60
C PRO A 119 -13.96 9.56 29.35
N SER A 120 -14.26 9.45 30.65
CA SER A 120 -13.93 8.29 31.49
C SER A 120 -14.69 7.01 31.15
N ALA A 121 -15.82 7.11 30.44
CA ALA A 121 -16.62 5.97 29.97
C ALA A 121 -16.18 5.47 28.59
N LEU A 122 -15.37 6.26 27.87
CA LEU A 122 -14.85 5.90 26.56
C LEU A 122 -13.53 5.13 26.69
N PRO A 123 -13.24 4.20 25.77
CA PRO A 123 -11.97 3.51 25.77
C PRO A 123 -10.81 4.49 25.50
N PRO A 124 -9.62 4.26 26.07
CA PRO A 124 -8.46 5.14 25.88
C PRO A 124 -7.93 5.12 24.44
N PHE A 125 -8.23 4.07 23.68
CA PHE A 125 -7.90 3.95 22.26
C PHE A 125 -9.03 3.31 21.47
N MET A 126 -9.08 3.59 20.18
CA MET A 126 -10.01 3.01 19.22
C MET A 126 -9.24 2.38 18.06
N TYR A 127 -9.66 1.19 17.63
CA TYR A 127 -9.17 0.60 16.39
C TYR A 127 -10.17 0.81 15.25
N LEU A 128 -9.69 1.42 14.16
CA LEU A 128 -10.46 1.76 12.97
C LEU A 128 -9.92 1.00 11.76
N HIS A 129 -10.78 0.23 11.11
CA HIS A 129 -10.45 -0.63 9.98
C HIS A 129 -11.20 -0.16 8.73
N ILE A 130 -10.53 0.60 7.86
CA ILE A 130 -11.10 1.11 6.59
C ILE A 130 -10.26 0.52 5.45
N LYS A 131 -10.39 -0.79 5.24
CA LYS A 131 -9.79 -1.47 4.08
C LYS A 131 -10.64 -1.28 2.83
N TYR A 132 -10.37 -1.94 1.71
CA TYR A 132 -11.25 -1.92 0.53
C TYR A 132 -12.43 -2.90 0.63
N ASN A 133 -12.30 -3.92 1.49
CA ASN A 133 -13.25 -5.03 1.61
C ASN A 133 -14.24 -4.87 2.76
N TYR A 134 -14.48 -3.63 3.22
CA TYR A 134 -15.54 -3.40 4.19
C TYR A 134 -16.89 -3.70 3.54
N ARG A 135 -17.72 -4.52 4.20
CA ARG A 135 -19.09 -4.80 3.78
C ARG A 135 -19.98 -3.61 4.13
N GLU A 136 -21.13 -3.45 3.48
CA GLU A 136 -22.12 -2.43 3.87
C GLU A 136 -22.58 -2.57 5.34
N GLN A 137 -22.41 -3.77 5.92
CA GLN A 137 -22.67 -4.08 7.32
C GLN A 137 -21.51 -3.70 8.26
N ASP A 138 -20.35 -3.33 7.73
CA ASP A 138 -19.22 -2.87 8.52
C ASP A 138 -19.46 -1.42 8.94
N LEU A 139 -19.87 -1.28 10.20
CA LEU A 139 -20.12 0.00 10.87
C LEU A 139 -18.87 0.90 10.94
N HIS A 140 -17.71 0.44 10.46
CA HIS A 140 -16.52 1.27 10.27
C HIS A 140 -16.74 2.43 9.28
N THR A 141 -17.69 2.32 8.34
CA THR A 141 -18.08 3.42 7.44
C THR A 141 -18.72 4.60 8.16
N ARG A 142 -19.29 4.37 9.36
CA ARG A 142 -19.83 5.44 10.21
C ARG A 142 -18.78 6.41 10.70
N PHE A 143 -17.49 6.11 10.51
CA PHE A 143 -16.42 7.08 10.64
C PHE A 143 -16.70 8.35 9.82
N PHE A 144 -17.40 8.27 8.68
CA PHE A 144 -17.74 9.46 7.89
C PHE A 144 -19.09 10.12 8.30
N CYS A 145 -19.72 9.68 9.40
CA CYS A 145 -20.94 10.28 9.93
C CYS A 145 -20.62 11.38 10.96
N ALA A 146 -21.39 12.47 10.95
CA ALA A 146 -21.18 13.61 11.84
C ALA A 146 -21.30 13.24 13.33
N ASP A 147 -22.35 12.52 13.70
CA ASP A 147 -22.65 12.15 15.09
C ASP A 147 -21.51 11.30 15.69
N ASP A 148 -21.03 10.32 14.94
CA ASP A 148 -19.93 9.45 15.38
C ASP A 148 -18.61 10.23 15.50
N GLN A 149 -18.37 11.25 14.67
CA GLN A 149 -17.20 12.11 14.77
C GLN A 149 -17.16 12.94 16.06
N GLU A 150 -18.31 13.25 16.67
CA GLU A 150 -18.35 13.92 17.97
C GLU A 150 -17.82 13.04 19.10
N MET A 151 -18.19 11.76 19.07
CA MET A 151 -17.69 10.78 20.02
C MET A 151 -16.22 10.41 19.73
N ILE A 152 -15.85 10.23 18.47
CA ILE A 152 -14.45 9.92 18.08
C ILE A 152 -13.50 11.02 18.58
N ASN A 153 -13.92 12.29 18.52
CA ASN A 153 -13.13 13.42 19.00
C ASN A 153 -12.86 13.40 20.52
N LYS A 154 -13.58 12.59 21.30
CA LYS A 154 -13.37 12.41 22.75
C LYS A 154 -12.34 11.31 23.06
N ILE A 155 -11.87 10.57 22.06
CA ILE A 155 -10.95 9.43 22.23
C ILE A 155 -9.51 9.89 21.97
N ASN A 156 -8.60 9.53 22.88
CA ASN A 156 -7.23 10.03 22.86
C ASN A 156 -6.36 9.39 21.76
N TRP A 157 -6.58 8.11 21.44
CA TRP A 157 -5.73 7.36 20.50
C TRP A 157 -6.55 6.63 19.44
N ILE A 158 -6.23 6.84 18.18
CA ILE A 158 -6.85 6.14 17.05
C ILE A 158 -5.79 5.30 16.35
N LEU A 159 -6.01 3.99 16.28
CA LEU A 159 -5.21 3.05 15.50
C LEU A 159 -5.94 2.80 14.18
N LEU A 160 -5.46 3.43 13.11
CA LEU A 160 -6.03 3.30 11.78
C LEU A 160 -5.31 2.22 10.97
N LYS A 161 -6.07 1.29 10.40
CA LYS A 161 -5.62 0.40 9.33
C LYS A 161 -6.43 0.68 8.07
N SER A 162 -5.77 1.13 7.01
CA SER A 162 -6.40 1.42 5.73
C SER A 162 -5.46 1.16 4.56
N ASP A 163 -6.04 0.83 3.42
CA ASP A 163 -5.41 0.75 2.09
C ASP A 163 -6.14 1.64 1.06
N ASN A 164 -6.95 2.59 1.54
CA ASN A 164 -7.77 3.50 0.72
C ASN A 164 -7.32 4.95 0.86
N TYR A 165 -7.52 5.74 -0.20
CA TYR A 165 -7.41 7.19 -0.12
C TYR A 165 -8.74 7.78 0.39
N ILE A 166 -8.86 7.93 1.71
CA ILE A 166 -10.11 8.27 2.40
C ILE A 166 -10.48 9.76 2.37
N VAL A 167 -9.60 10.63 1.84
CA VAL A 167 -9.79 12.09 1.84
C VAL A 167 -11.13 12.54 1.24
N PRO A 168 -11.62 12.01 0.10
CA PRO A 168 -12.91 12.40 -0.43
C PRO A 168 -14.06 12.19 0.57
N GLY A 169 -14.00 11.12 1.37
CA GLY A 169 -14.99 10.88 2.42
C GLY A 169 -14.93 11.91 3.56
N LEU A 170 -13.76 12.48 3.84
CA LEU A 170 -13.62 13.53 4.86
C LEU A 170 -14.32 14.82 4.46
N PHE A 171 -14.33 15.17 3.17
CA PHE A 171 -15.09 16.32 2.65
C PHE A 171 -16.61 16.12 2.76
N MET A 172 -17.08 14.88 2.88
CA MET A 172 -18.50 14.58 3.07
C MET A 172 -18.94 14.65 4.54
N VAL A 173 -17.99 14.89 5.47
CA VAL A 173 -18.30 15.09 6.88
C VAL A 173 -18.57 16.59 7.11
N PRO A 174 -19.82 17.00 7.44
CA PRO A 174 -20.18 18.42 7.55
C PRO A 174 -19.30 19.21 8.53
N LYS A 175 -18.82 18.55 9.59
CA LYS A 175 -17.94 19.15 10.59
C LYS A 175 -16.55 19.53 10.06
N PHE A 176 -16.06 18.82 9.03
CA PHE A 176 -14.74 19.05 8.45
C PHE A 176 -14.79 19.93 7.20
N GLU A 177 -15.95 20.00 6.54
CA GLU A 177 -16.12 20.66 5.25
C GLU A 177 -15.53 22.08 5.23
N LYS A 178 -15.95 22.95 6.16
CA LYS A 178 -15.50 24.36 6.19
C LYS A 178 -13.98 24.50 6.33
N GLU A 179 -13.37 23.70 7.20
CA GLU A 179 -11.92 23.75 7.42
C GLU A 179 -11.16 23.21 6.21
N LEU A 180 -11.64 22.10 5.63
CA LEU A 180 -11.02 21.49 4.46
C LEU A 180 -11.17 22.37 3.21
N GLU A 181 -12.29 23.05 3.03
CA GLU A 181 -12.47 24.03 1.94
C GLU A 181 -11.60 25.27 2.12
N TRP A 182 -11.36 25.69 3.37
CA TRP A 182 -10.43 26.77 3.66
C TRP A 182 -8.97 26.37 3.39
N MET A 183 -8.56 25.17 3.82
CA MET A 183 -7.21 24.63 3.59
C MET A 183 -6.94 24.31 2.11
N PHE A 184 -7.96 23.81 1.39
CA PHE A 184 -7.85 23.34 0.02
C PHE A 184 -8.98 23.91 -0.85
N PRO A 185 -8.87 25.18 -1.30
CA PRO A 185 -9.87 25.81 -2.16
C PRO A 185 -10.15 25.02 -3.45
N LEU A 186 -9.12 24.33 -3.96
CA LEU A 186 -9.23 23.35 -5.05
C LEU A 186 -9.18 21.94 -4.44
N LYS A 187 -10.33 21.27 -4.33
CA LYS A 187 -10.48 19.97 -3.64
C LYS A 187 -9.56 18.88 -4.22
N GLU A 188 -9.22 18.97 -5.50
CA GLU A 188 -8.30 18.06 -6.19
C GLU A 188 -6.82 18.21 -5.78
N THR A 189 -6.45 19.30 -5.10
CA THR A 189 -5.05 19.60 -4.75
C THR A 189 -4.59 19.01 -3.42
N VAL A 190 -5.47 18.32 -2.69
CA VAL A 190 -5.17 17.83 -1.33
C VAL A 190 -3.94 16.92 -1.32
N PHE A 191 -3.90 15.90 -2.18
CA PHE A 191 -2.73 15.02 -2.27
C PHE A 191 -1.52 15.73 -2.88
N HIS A 192 -1.74 16.67 -3.82
CA HIS A 192 -0.64 17.45 -4.38
C HIS A 192 0.14 18.18 -3.30
N HIS A 193 -0.55 18.88 -2.40
CA HIS A 193 0.08 19.63 -1.31
C HIS A 193 0.61 18.70 -0.21
N LEU A 194 -0.23 17.80 0.33
CA LEU A 194 0.15 16.95 1.45
C LEU A 194 1.20 15.90 1.05
N GLY A 195 1.08 15.33 -0.15
CA GLY A 195 2.06 14.37 -0.67
C GLY A 195 3.45 14.99 -0.79
N ARG A 196 3.55 16.22 -1.31
CA ARG A 196 4.83 16.95 -1.42
C ARG A 196 5.42 17.37 -0.07
N TYR A 197 4.58 17.57 0.93
CA TYR A 197 5.00 17.89 2.30
C TYR A 197 5.47 16.65 3.07
N LEU A 198 4.80 15.50 2.90
CA LEU A 198 5.06 14.29 3.67
C LEU A 198 6.08 13.36 3.03
N LEU A 199 6.08 13.26 1.69
CA LEU A 199 6.82 12.24 0.98
C LEU A 199 8.14 12.82 0.47
N HIS A 200 9.23 12.46 1.15
CA HIS A 200 10.58 12.74 0.71
C HIS A 200 11.38 11.44 0.62
N PRO A 201 11.88 11.06 -0.58
CA PRO A 201 12.62 9.83 -0.75
C PRO A 201 13.93 9.90 0.01
N SER A 202 14.38 8.76 0.54
CA SER A 202 15.72 8.66 1.12
C SER A 202 16.80 8.92 0.07
N ASN A 203 18.03 9.23 0.51
CA ASN A 203 19.17 9.44 -0.39
C ASN A 203 19.43 8.26 -1.35
N SER A 204 19.15 7.02 -0.92
CA SER A 204 19.30 5.83 -1.78
C SER A 204 18.34 5.89 -2.97
N VAL A 205 17.06 6.17 -2.72
CA VAL A 205 16.02 6.30 -3.76
C VAL A 205 16.26 7.55 -4.59
N TRP A 206 16.54 8.68 -3.96
CA TRP A 206 16.83 9.94 -4.66
C TRP A 206 18.03 9.82 -5.60
N GLY A 207 19.06 9.07 -5.19
CA GLY A 207 20.19 8.74 -6.04
C GLY A 207 19.79 7.93 -7.28
N MET A 208 18.85 6.99 -7.16
CA MET A 208 18.31 6.24 -8.32
C MET A 208 17.57 7.19 -9.27
N VAL A 209 16.66 7.99 -8.73
CA VAL A 209 15.87 9.00 -9.47
C VAL A 209 16.79 9.93 -10.25
N MET A 210 17.75 10.57 -9.57
CA MET A 210 18.58 11.60 -10.19
C MET A 210 19.59 11.04 -11.18
N ARG A 211 20.14 9.84 -10.97
CA ARG A 211 21.01 9.20 -11.97
C ARG A 211 20.23 8.89 -13.24
N TYR A 212 19.02 8.34 -13.12
CA TYR A 212 18.20 8.02 -14.28
C TYR A 212 17.76 9.29 -15.02
N TYR A 213 17.21 10.26 -14.29
CA TYR A 213 16.75 11.52 -14.86
C TYR A 213 17.86 12.23 -15.63
N LYS A 214 19.05 12.40 -15.02
CA LYS A 214 20.18 13.08 -15.67
C LYS A 214 20.68 12.37 -16.92
N SER A 215 20.69 11.04 -16.92
CA SER A 215 21.20 10.24 -18.04
C SER A 215 20.23 10.17 -19.22
N TYR A 216 18.92 10.09 -18.96
CA TYR A 216 17.94 9.73 -19.98
C TYR A 216 16.88 10.81 -20.26
N LEU A 217 16.52 11.62 -19.27
CA LEU A 217 15.34 12.51 -19.36
C LEU A 217 15.70 14.00 -19.40
N ALA A 218 16.80 14.42 -18.79
CA ALA A 218 17.13 15.83 -18.57
C ALA A 218 17.36 16.64 -19.87
N LYS A 219 17.71 15.97 -20.97
CA LYS A 219 17.95 16.62 -22.28
C LYS A 219 16.69 16.79 -23.10
N ALA A 220 15.60 16.12 -22.74
CA ALA A 220 14.36 16.20 -23.49
C ALA A 220 13.64 17.52 -23.19
N LYS A 221 13.20 18.20 -24.26
CA LYS A 221 12.38 19.41 -24.17
C LYS A 221 11.02 19.10 -23.55
N GLU A 222 10.47 17.94 -23.87
CA GLU A 222 9.22 17.43 -23.31
C GLU A 222 9.37 15.97 -22.88
N LYS A 223 8.74 15.62 -21.76
CA LYS A 223 8.80 14.31 -21.10
C LYS A 223 7.38 13.76 -20.98
N ILE A 224 7.14 12.61 -21.57
CA ILE A 224 5.85 11.91 -21.56
C ILE A 224 6.00 10.68 -20.68
N GLY A 225 5.25 10.61 -19.58
CA GLY A 225 5.22 9.42 -18.72
C GLY A 225 4.06 8.50 -19.09
N ILE A 226 4.34 7.22 -19.25
CA ILE A 226 3.36 6.16 -19.50
C ILE A 226 3.44 5.16 -18.35
N GLN A 227 2.44 5.21 -17.47
CA GLN A 227 2.25 4.25 -16.40
C GLN A 227 1.23 3.21 -16.85
N ALA A 228 1.68 1.97 -17.03
CA ALA A 228 0.85 0.88 -17.51
C ALA A 228 0.77 -0.26 -16.49
N ARG A 229 -0.44 -0.71 -16.18
CA ARG A 229 -0.69 -1.84 -15.26
C ARG A 229 -1.76 -2.75 -15.83
N ILE A 230 -1.51 -4.06 -15.83
CA ILE A 230 -2.55 -5.07 -16.06
C ILE A 230 -3.02 -5.58 -14.70
N PHE A 231 -4.34 -5.61 -14.50
CA PHE A 231 -4.97 -6.11 -13.28
C PHE A 231 -5.56 -7.51 -13.49
N PHE A 232 -5.52 -8.36 -12.47
CA PHE A 232 -6.10 -9.70 -12.55
C PHE A 232 -7.63 -9.68 -12.76
N TRP A 233 -8.31 -8.64 -12.26
CA TRP A 233 -9.76 -8.47 -12.36
C TRP A 233 -10.21 -7.76 -13.66
N ALA A 234 -9.27 -7.14 -14.38
CA ALA A 234 -9.47 -6.56 -15.70
C ALA A 234 -8.30 -6.97 -16.61
N PRO A 235 -8.22 -8.27 -16.98
CA PRO A 235 -7.15 -8.74 -17.82
C PRO A 235 -7.27 -8.14 -19.22
N ILE A 236 -6.13 -7.84 -19.83
CA ILE A 236 -5.99 -7.38 -21.20
C ILE A 236 -4.68 -7.96 -21.74
N SER A 237 -4.62 -8.28 -23.04
CA SER A 237 -3.36 -8.71 -23.65
C SER A 237 -2.41 -7.53 -23.79
N ILE A 238 -1.10 -7.80 -23.85
CA ILE A 238 -0.10 -6.76 -24.13
C ILE A 238 -0.36 -6.08 -25.48
N ASP A 239 -0.84 -6.85 -26.46
CA ASP A 239 -1.19 -6.34 -27.78
C ASP A 239 -2.33 -5.30 -27.74
N GLU A 240 -3.40 -5.61 -27.02
CA GLU A 240 -4.54 -4.71 -26.88
C GLU A 240 -4.19 -3.49 -26.03
N LEU A 241 -3.40 -3.65 -24.95
CA LEU A 241 -2.91 -2.54 -24.15
C LEU A 241 -1.99 -1.60 -24.95
N TYR A 242 -1.11 -2.17 -25.78
CA TYR A 242 -0.26 -1.41 -26.69
C TYR A 242 -1.10 -0.59 -27.67
N LYS A 243 -2.10 -1.20 -28.33
CA LYS A 243 -3.03 -0.48 -29.22
C LYS A 243 -3.78 0.63 -28.50
N GLN A 244 -4.22 0.40 -27.27
CA GLN A 244 -4.88 1.41 -26.44
C GLN A 244 -3.97 2.61 -26.18
N ILE A 245 -2.70 2.36 -25.85
CA ILE A 245 -1.70 3.42 -25.61
C ILE A 245 -1.44 4.22 -26.89
N VAL A 246 -1.22 3.55 -28.02
CA VAL A 246 -0.98 4.21 -29.32
C VAL A 246 -2.18 5.09 -29.70
N ALA A 247 -3.40 4.53 -29.66
CA ALA A 247 -4.62 5.28 -29.92
C ALA A 247 -4.77 6.48 -28.96
N CYS A 248 -4.39 6.31 -27.69
CA CYS A 248 -4.42 7.39 -26.72
C CYS A 248 -3.46 8.53 -27.08
N THR A 249 -2.26 8.18 -27.54
CA THR A 249 -1.24 9.16 -27.91
C THR A 249 -1.58 9.92 -29.18
N GLU A 250 -2.29 9.29 -30.13
CA GLU A 250 -2.67 9.90 -31.41
C GLU A 250 -3.83 10.89 -31.28
N ILE A 251 -4.90 10.53 -30.55
CA ILE A 251 -6.15 11.32 -30.46
C ILE A 251 -5.92 12.76 -29.95
N LYS A 252 -4.86 12.97 -29.17
CA LYS A 252 -4.51 14.26 -28.58
C LYS A 252 -3.17 14.81 -29.05
N SER A 253 -2.57 14.19 -30.07
CA SER A 253 -1.23 14.54 -30.56
C SER A 253 -0.19 14.56 -29.43
N ILE A 254 -0.35 13.67 -28.44
CA ILE A 254 0.61 13.51 -27.35
C ILE A 254 1.90 12.94 -27.92
N LEU A 255 1.84 12.05 -28.90
CA LEU A 255 3.01 11.64 -29.66
C LEU A 255 2.72 11.77 -31.16
N PRO A 256 3.75 12.00 -31.99
CA PRO A 256 3.58 12.16 -33.42
C PRO A 256 3.16 10.85 -34.09
N GLN A 257 2.41 11.00 -35.17
CA GLN A 257 2.10 9.91 -36.09
C GLN A 257 3.34 9.47 -36.86
N LEU A 258 3.30 8.25 -37.38
CA LEU A 258 4.39 7.68 -38.16
C LEU A 258 4.13 7.81 -39.66
N ASN A 259 5.20 7.96 -40.44
CA ASN A 259 5.14 7.83 -41.88
C ASN A 259 5.05 6.35 -42.26
N HIS A 260 3.85 5.88 -42.61
CA HIS A 260 3.62 4.52 -43.12
C HIS A 260 3.90 4.38 -44.63
N ALA A 261 4.17 5.49 -45.33
CA ALA A 261 4.59 5.44 -46.72
C ALA A 261 6.05 4.98 -46.77
N HIS A 262 6.31 3.83 -47.40
CA HIS A 262 7.65 3.37 -47.83
C HIS A 262 8.21 4.28 -48.95
N SER A 263 8.18 5.59 -48.76
CA SER A 263 8.92 6.53 -49.59
C SER A 263 10.30 6.64 -48.96
N GLU A 264 11.25 5.86 -49.47
CA GLU A 264 12.68 5.99 -49.18
C GLU A 264 13.23 7.41 -49.49
N ASN A 265 12.39 8.29 -50.06
CA ASN A 265 12.75 9.63 -50.53
C ASN A 265 12.14 10.80 -49.72
N SER A 266 11.35 10.57 -48.66
CA SER A 266 10.95 11.67 -47.77
C SER A 266 11.94 11.82 -46.61
N SER A 267 13.10 12.42 -46.89
CA SER A 267 14.00 12.92 -45.84
C SER A 267 13.40 14.20 -45.24
N LEU A 268 12.40 14.03 -44.36
CA LEU A 268 12.02 15.13 -43.48
C LEU A 268 13.25 15.51 -42.66
N ALA A 269 13.55 16.80 -42.60
CA ALA A 269 14.62 17.30 -41.75
C ALA A 269 14.32 16.90 -40.31
N ILE A 270 15.28 16.24 -39.66
CA ILE A 270 15.16 15.85 -38.26
C ILE A 270 15.09 17.12 -37.41
N ASP A 271 14.06 17.25 -36.58
CA ASP A 271 13.94 18.33 -35.62
C ASP A 271 14.81 18.03 -34.39
N GLU A 272 16.11 18.29 -34.53
CA GLU A 272 17.08 18.15 -33.44
C GLU A 272 16.85 19.17 -32.30
N ALA A 273 16.07 20.23 -32.54
CA ALA A 273 15.85 21.29 -31.56
C ALA A 273 14.83 20.91 -30.48
N ASN A 274 13.97 19.91 -30.72
CA ASN A 274 12.86 19.56 -29.84
C ASN A 274 12.80 18.05 -29.50
N PRO A 275 13.83 17.47 -28.88
CA PRO A 275 13.82 16.06 -28.52
C PRO A 275 12.79 15.78 -27.41
N ARG A 276 12.06 14.67 -27.55
CA ARG A 276 11.03 14.25 -26.58
C ARG A 276 11.41 12.89 -26.00
N ALA A 277 11.22 12.74 -24.69
CA ALA A 277 11.49 11.48 -24.00
C ALA A 277 10.19 10.85 -23.50
N VAL A 278 10.01 9.57 -23.81
CA VAL A 278 8.90 8.76 -23.30
C VAL A 278 9.44 7.84 -22.21
N LEU A 279 8.93 7.99 -20.99
CA LEU A 279 9.24 7.16 -19.85
C LEU A 279 8.13 6.13 -19.64
N VAL A 280 8.42 4.85 -19.87
CA VAL A 280 7.48 3.74 -19.67
C VAL A 280 7.77 3.07 -18.33
N THR A 281 6.74 2.94 -17.50
CA THR A 281 6.80 2.17 -16.24
C THR A 281 5.72 1.09 -16.28
N SER A 282 6.16 -0.16 -16.34
CA SER A 282 5.32 -1.35 -16.46
C SER A 282 6.10 -2.55 -15.91
N LEU A 283 5.39 -3.53 -15.33
CA LEU A 283 6.01 -4.83 -15.04
C LEU A 283 6.35 -5.60 -16.33
N TYR A 284 5.73 -5.25 -17.46
CA TYR A 284 5.85 -5.99 -18.71
C TYR A 284 6.81 -5.29 -19.67
N GLY A 285 8.04 -5.79 -19.79
CA GLY A 285 9.07 -5.24 -20.68
C GLY A 285 8.70 -5.24 -22.16
N GLU A 286 7.89 -6.21 -22.61
CA GLU A 286 7.40 -6.29 -23.98
C GLU A 286 6.65 -5.02 -24.42
N LEU A 287 5.95 -4.36 -23.49
CA LEU A 287 5.25 -3.11 -23.80
C LEU A 287 6.24 -2.00 -24.18
N TYR A 288 7.36 -1.90 -23.46
CA TYR A 288 8.41 -0.96 -23.78
C TYR A 288 9.08 -1.28 -25.11
N ASP A 289 9.40 -2.55 -25.36
CA ASP A 289 10.02 -2.97 -26.62
C ASP A 289 9.16 -2.55 -27.82
N ARG A 290 7.84 -2.79 -27.76
CA ARG A 290 6.92 -2.39 -28.83
C ARG A 290 6.87 -0.88 -29.06
N ILE A 291 6.78 -0.08 -27.99
CA ILE A 291 6.73 1.40 -28.11
C ILE A 291 8.07 1.94 -28.62
N ARG A 292 9.20 1.40 -28.15
CA ARG A 292 10.54 1.77 -28.63
C ARG A 292 10.69 1.44 -30.11
N ASP A 293 10.38 0.21 -30.49
CA ASP A 293 10.58 -0.29 -31.86
C ASP A 293 9.72 0.48 -32.86
N MET A 294 8.52 0.92 -32.45
CA MET A 294 7.66 1.79 -33.24
C MET A 294 8.38 3.05 -33.74
N TYR A 295 9.04 3.80 -32.83
CA TYR A 295 9.76 5.03 -33.16
C TYR A 295 11.20 4.81 -33.64
N TYR A 296 11.76 3.63 -33.40
CA TYR A 296 13.08 3.26 -33.93
C TYR A 296 13.01 2.85 -35.40
N MET A 297 11.95 2.13 -35.80
CA MET A 297 11.82 1.54 -37.14
C MET A 297 11.12 2.46 -38.15
N HIS A 298 10.44 3.52 -37.70
CA HIS A 298 9.67 4.42 -38.56
C HIS A 298 9.97 5.89 -38.26
N SER A 299 9.98 6.73 -39.29
CA SER A 299 10.11 8.18 -39.12
C SER A 299 8.77 8.81 -38.69
N THR A 300 8.85 9.87 -37.90
CA THR A 300 7.70 10.67 -37.49
C THR A 300 7.24 11.58 -38.64
N THR A 301 5.93 11.83 -38.75
CA THR A 301 5.36 12.76 -39.74
C THR A 301 5.81 14.21 -39.53
N THR A 302 6.23 14.54 -38.31
CA THR A 302 6.66 15.87 -37.87
C THR A 302 8.18 16.07 -37.90
N GLY A 303 8.97 15.00 -38.04
CA GLY A 303 10.43 15.04 -37.92
C GLY A 303 10.95 15.08 -36.47
N GLU A 304 10.06 15.07 -35.47
CA GLU A 304 10.42 15.06 -34.05
C GLU A 304 11.21 13.80 -33.65
N ILE A 305 12.24 13.98 -32.81
CA ILE A 305 13.01 12.88 -32.22
C ILE A 305 12.31 12.36 -30.97
N ILE A 306 11.90 11.09 -30.99
CA ILE A 306 11.28 10.41 -29.85
C ILE A 306 12.24 9.35 -29.30
N SER A 307 12.64 9.50 -28.04
CA SER A 307 13.44 8.51 -27.32
C SER A 307 12.60 7.83 -26.24
N VAL A 308 12.59 6.49 -26.22
CA VAL A 308 11.76 5.71 -25.29
C VAL A 308 12.65 5.02 -24.26
N TYR A 309 12.26 5.08 -23.00
CA TYR A 309 13.04 4.59 -21.86
C TYR A 309 12.17 3.84 -20.85
N GLN A 310 12.69 2.75 -20.28
CA GLN A 310 12.07 2.03 -19.16
C GLN A 310 13.10 1.82 -18.04
N PRO A 311 12.84 2.25 -16.77
CA PRO A 311 13.83 2.15 -15.69
C PRO A 311 14.09 0.74 -15.17
N SER A 312 13.03 -0.03 -14.93
CA SER A 312 13.14 -1.41 -14.46
C SER A 312 12.33 -2.35 -15.35
N HIS A 313 12.74 -3.61 -15.39
CA HIS A 313 12.05 -4.70 -16.08
C HIS A 313 11.65 -5.74 -15.03
N ASP A 314 11.11 -5.27 -13.90
CA ASP A 314 10.70 -6.11 -12.79
C ASP A 314 9.39 -6.82 -13.21
N GLU A 315 9.49 -8.02 -13.79
CA GLU A 315 8.37 -8.80 -14.36
C GLU A 315 7.22 -9.08 -13.39
N ASN A 316 7.51 -9.10 -12.08
CA ASN A 316 6.57 -9.44 -11.02
C ASN A 316 6.62 -8.44 -9.87
N GLN A 317 5.45 -8.17 -9.28
CA GLN A 317 5.33 -7.35 -8.08
C GLN A 317 5.78 -8.13 -6.83
N GLN A 318 6.69 -7.55 -6.04
CA GLN A 318 7.26 -8.17 -4.84
C GLN A 318 7.06 -7.29 -3.60
N PHE A 319 6.06 -7.61 -2.80
CA PHE A 319 5.80 -6.92 -1.54
C PHE A 319 6.91 -7.20 -0.50
N ASP A 320 7.09 -6.26 0.44
CA ASP A 320 8.03 -6.34 1.56
C ASP A 320 9.52 -6.50 1.20
N GLN A 321 9.86 -6.35 -0.09
CA GLN A 321 11.25 -6.32 -0.55
C GLN A 321 11.75 -4.88 -0.66
N LEU A 322 12.70 -4.53 0.21
CA LEU A 322 13.24 -3.17 0.30
C LEU A 322 13.73 -2.64 -1.06
N VAL A 323 14.52 -3.43 -1.79
CA VAL A 323 15.09 -3.00 -3.08
C VAL A 323 14.02 -2.81 -4.15
N HIS A 324 13.05 -3.72 -4.24
CA HIS A 324 11.93 -3.60 -5.18
C HIS A 324 11.07 -2.37 -4.87
N ASN A 325 10.75 -2.13 -3.59
CA ASN A 325 10.01 -0.94 -3.16
C ASN A 325 10.77 0.37 -3.44
N GLN A 326 12.10 0.37 -3.30
CA GLN A 326 12.94 1.52 -3.64
C GLN A 326 12.91 1.83 -5.14
N LYS A 327 12.94 0.81 -6.01
CA LYS A 327 12.79 0.98 -7.46
C LYS A 327 11.40 1.51 -7.83
N ALA A 328 10.34 0.89 -7.29
CA ALA A 328 8.97 1.33 -7.52
C ALA A 328 8.76 2.80 -7.09
N LEU A 329 9.29 3.19 -5.93
CA LEU A 329 9.25 4.58 -5.49
C LEU A 329 10.06 5.48 -6.44
N ALA A 330 11.24 5.07 -6.88
CA ALA A 330 12.03 5.85 -7.83
C ALA A 330 11.28 6.07 -9.16
N GLU A 331 10.56 5.07 -9.66
CA GLU A 331 9.72 5.18 -10.86
C GLU A 331 8.53 6.13 -10.68
N ILE A 332 7.84 6.08 -9.54
CA ILE A 332 6.78 7.05 -9.21
C ILE A 332 7.32 8.48 -9.28
N TRP A 333 8.52 8.72 -8.74
CA TRP A 333 9.19 10.01 -8.78
C TRP A 333 9.69 10.41 -10.17
N LEU A 334 10.13 9.47 -10.99
CA LEU A 334 10.52 9.76 -12.37
C LEU A 334 9.31 10.14 -13.23
N LEU A 335 8.18 9.44 -13.06
CA LEU A 335 6.91 9.81 -13.70
C LEU A 335 6.42 11.19 -13.25
N SER A 336 6.63 11.56 -11.98
CA SER A 336 6.19 12.87 -11.49
C SER A 336 6.98 14.05 -12.07
N PHE A 337 8.05 13.80 -12.83
CA PHE A 337 8.80 14.80 -13.58
C PHE A 337 8.37 14.92 -15.05
N SER A 338 7.36 14.17 -15.47
CA SER A 338 6.81 14.25 -16.82
C SER A 338 5.90 15.47 -16.98
N ASP A 339 5.95 16.07 -18.18
CA ASP A 339 5.09 17.19 -18.57
C ASP A 339 3.68 16.70 -18.93
N VAL A 340 3.60 15.48 -19.49
CA VAL A 340 2.35 14.77 -19.81
C VAL A 340 2.37 13.38 -19.19
N LEU A 341 1.23 12.96 -18.61
CA LEU A 341 1.09 11.63 -18.01
C LEU A 341 -0.08 10.85 -18.59
N ILE A 342 0.19 9.60 -18.96
CA ILE A 342 -0.79 8.56 -19.30
C ILE A 342 -0.72 7.52 -18.18
N THR A 343 -1.84 7.18 -17.56
CA THR A 343 -1.88 6.25 -16.41
C THR A 343 -3.01 5.25 -16.55
N THR A 344 -2.85 4.04 -16.00
CA THR A 344 -3.95 3.06 -15.99
C THR A 344 -4.97 3.37 -14.90
N SER A 345 -6.25 3.41 -15.28
CA SER A 345 -7.37 3.55 -14.33
C SER A 345 -7.34 2.48 -13.25
N GLY A 346 -7.51 2.91 -11.99
CA GLY A 346 -7.42 2.04 -10.82
C GLY A 346 -6.01 1.87 -10.25
N SER A 347 -4.95 2.38 -10.91
CA SER A 347 -3.59 2.25 -10.41
C SER A 347 -3.20 3.37 -9.45
N THR A 348 -3.10 3.04 -8.16
CA THR A 348 -2.60 3.98 -7.14
C THR A 348 -1.15 4.42 -7.39
N PHE A 349 -0.36 3.62 -8.09
CA PHE A 349 0.99 3.99 -8.56
C PHE A 349 0.93 5.23 -9.45
N GLY A 350 0.02 5.25 -10.43
CA GLY A 350 -0.26 6.41 -11.27
C GLY A 350 -0.84 7.57 -10.47
N TYR A 351 -1.69 7.30 -9.47
CA TYR A 351 -2.33 8.34 -8.66
C TYR A 351 -1.32 9.19 -7.91
N VAL A 352 -0.33 8.54 -7.29
CA VAL A 352 0.75 9.24 -6.59
C VAL A 352 1.58 10.07 -7.57
N SER A 353 1.95 9.52 -8.74
CA SER A 353 2.83 10.21 -9.68
C SER A 353 2.21 11.48 -10.26
N TYR A 354 0.98 11.40 -10.80
CA TYR A 354 0.35 12.60 -11.40
C TYR A 354 -0.02 13.65 -10.35
N SER A 355 -0.36 13.23 -9.14
CA SER A 355 -0.70 14.15 -8.06
C SER A 355 0.54 14.90 -7.57
N LEU A 356 1.70 14.23 -7.49
CA LEU A 356 2.98 14.89 -7.19
C LEU A 356 3.38 15.87 -8.32
N ALA A 357 3.12 15.50 -9.58
CA ALA A 357 3.41 16.34 -10.75
C ALA A 357 2.50 17.57 -10.87
N SER A 358 1.34 17.58 -10.21
CA SER A 358 0.25 18.54 -10.47
C SER A 358 -0.27 18.51 -11.90
N VAL A 359 -0.24 17.33 -12.54
CA VAL A 359 -0.66 17.16 -13.94
C VAL A 359 -1.97 16.39 -13.97
N LYS A 360 -2.91 16.83 -14.81
CA LYS A 360 -4.12 16.05 -15.13
C LYS A 360 -3.72 14.92 -16.09
N PRO A 361 -3.83 13.64 -15.69
CA PRO A 361 -3.41 12.53 -16.54
C PRO A 361 -4.46 12.20 -17.61
N PHE A 362 -4.02 11.49 -18.64
CA PHE A 362 -4.89 10.69 -19.49
C PHE A 362 -5.03 9.29 -18.89
N PHE A 363 -6.26 8.82 -18.75
CA PHE A 363 -6.56 7.54 -18.12
C PHE A 363 -6.82 6.45 -19.15
N LEU A 364 -5.96 5.44 -19.19
CA LEU A 364 -6.23 4.20 -19.92
C LEU A 364 -7.35 3.46 -19.17
N LEU A 365 -8.53 3.42 -19.77
CA LEU A 365 -9.70 2.80 -19.17
C LEU A 365 -9.50 1.28 -19.03
N SER A 366 -10.00 0.73 -17.92
CA SER A 366 -9.91 -0.71 -17.66
C SER A 366 -10.64 -1.51 -18.74
N SER A 367 -10.04 -2.63 -19.15
CA SER A 367 -10.65 -3.52 -20.13
C SER A 367 -11.97 -4.09 -19.63
N LYS A 368 -12.90 -4.32 -20.57
CA LYS A 368 -14.12 -5.09 -20.34
C LYS A 368 -14.12 -6.25 -21.31
N ASP A 369 -14.35 -7.47 -20.81
CA ASP A 369 -14.33 -8.70 -21.60
C ASP A 369 -13.03 -8.87 -22.41
N GLN A 370 -11.90 -8.51 -21.79
CA GLN A 370 -10.55 -8.52 -22.40
C GLN A 370 -10.36 -7.60 -23.61
N LYS A 371 -11.26 -6.64 -23.82
CA LYS A 371 -11.19 -5.67 -24.92
C LYS A 371 -10.98 -4.26 -24.42
N VAL A 372 -10.32 -3.45 -25.25
CA VAL A 372 -10.18 -2.01 -25.05
C VAL A 372 -11.56 -1.34 -25.15
N PRO A 373 -11.98 -0.55 -24.17
CA PRO A 373 -13.23 0.20 -24.26
C PRO A 373 -13.16 1.33 -25.30
N HIS A 374 -14.32 1.81 -25.76
CA HIS A 374 -14.43 3.00 -26.61
C HIS A 374 -15.15 4.13 -25.85
N PRO A 375 -14.54 5.32 -25.68
CA PRO A 375 -13.20 5.70 -26.11
C PRO A 375 -12.09 4.95 -25.35
N PRO A 376 -10.88 4.80 -25.94
CA PRO A 376 -9.78 4.04 -25.33
C PRO A 376 -9.20 4.71 -24.08
N GLN A 377 -9.39 6.01 -23.91
CA GLN A 377 -9.05 6.74 -22.71
C GLN A 377 -10.17 7.66 -22.23
N SER A 378 -10.08 8.09 -20.97
CA SER A 378 -10.76 9.29 -20.49
C SER A 378 -9.75 10.37 -20.13
N TYR A 379 -10.20 11.62 -20.18
CA TYR A 379 -9.50 12.77 -19.63
C TYR A 379 -10.34 13.32 -18.48
N TYR A 380 -9.69 13.80 -17.42
CA TYR A 380 -10.40 14.57 -16.39
C TYR A 380 -10.89 15.88 -17.02
N THR A 381 -12.18 15.93 -17.40
CA THR A 381 -12.87 17.21 -17.66
C THR A 381 -12.94 17.99 -16.37
#